data_AF-A0AAN5Q5Z4-F1
#
_entry.id   AF-A0AAN5Q5Z4-F1
#
_cell.length_a   1.000
_cell.length_b   1.000
_cell.length_c   1.000
_cell.angle_alpha   90.00
_cell.angle_beta   90.00
_cell.angle_gamma   90.00
#
_symmetry.space_group_name_H-M   'P 1'
#
loop_
_entity.id
_entity.type
_entity.pdbx_description
1 polymer ?
#
loop_
_entity_poly.entity_id
_entity_poly.type
_entity_poly.pdbx_seq_one_letter_code
_entity_poly.pdbx_strand_id
1 'polypeptide(L)'
;MKLRLYHGRNTPEQEMDDWGFEGATLLGVDGIIWTYGVPRVFFINDDYFNIAKEVTGWDEIADGLEMRVYEDLIKTKDRYFGDWELIKIE
;
A
#
# COMPACT_ATOMS: atom_id res chain seq x y z
N MET A 1 6.39 11.92 -2.00
CA MET A 1 6.66 10.73 -2.85
C MET A 1 5.33 10.12 -3.27
N LYS A 2 5.34 9.15 -4.19
CA LYS A 2 4.20 8.28 -4.49
C LYS A 2 4.54 6.82 -4.16
N LEU A 3 3.59 6.09 -3.59
CA LEU A 3 3.67 4.64 -3.42
C LEU A 3 2.78 3.97 -4.46
N ARG A 4 3.34 3.11 -5.30
CA ARG A 4 2.59 2.31 -6.27
C ARG A 4 2.47 0.88 -5.76
N LEU A 5 1.27 0.30 -5.89
CA LEU A 5 1.04 -1.13 -5.69
C LEU A 5 0.77 -1.77 -7.05
N TYR A 6 1.41 -2.91 -7.34
CA TYR A 6 1.27 -3.57 -8.63
C TYR A 6 1.47 -5.08 -8.48
N HIS A 7 1.31 -5.80 -9.60
CA HIS A 7 1.16 -7.25 -9.61
C HIS A 7 -0.01 -7.72 -8.75
N GLY A 8 -1.17 -7.13 -9.03
CA GLY A 8 -2.41 -7.30 -8.31
C GLY A 8 -3.16 -8.59 -8.64
N ARG A 9 -3.76 -9.17 -7.60
CA ARG A 9 -4.59 -10.38 -7.65
C ARG A 9 -5.85 -10.23 -6.77
N ASN A 10 -6.90 -10.98 -7.12
CA ASN A 10 -8.19 -10.94 -6.41
C ASN A 10 -8.18 -11.78 -5.13
N THR A 11 -7.44 -12.89 -5.13
CA THR A 11 -7.22 -13.76 -3.96
C THR A 11 -5.72 -14.02 -3.81
N PRO A 12 -5.22 -14.27 -2.58
CA PRO A 12 -3.80 -14.46 -2.35
C PRO A 12 -3.23 -15.67 -3.12
N GLU A 13 -4.02 -16.74 -3.26
CA GLU A 13 -3.64 -18.00 -3.92
C GLU A 13 -3.82 -17.98 -5.44
N GLN A 14 -4.27 -16.86 -6.02
CA GLN A 14 -4.48 -16.75 -7.46
C GLN A 14 -3.14 -16.89 -8.20
N GLU A 15 -3.02 -17.93 -9.04
CA GLU A 15 -1.99 -17.96 -10.08
C GLU A 15 -2.30 -16.87 -11.12
N MET A 16 -1.34 -15.98 -11.36
CA MET A 16 -1.55 -14.87 -12.28
C MET A 16 -1.28 -15.31 -13.73
N ASP A 17 -2.24 -15.04 -14.61
CA ASP A 17 -2.00 -15.04 -16.05
C ASP A 17 -1.22 -13.75 -16.38
N ASP A 18 0.10 -13.86 -16.55
CA ASP A 18 1.06 -12.76 -16.75
C ASP A 18 1.39 -11.96 -15.46
N TRP A 19 1.36 -10.63 -15.49
CA TRP A 19 1.79 -9.76 -14.38
C TRP A 19 0.64 -9.22 -13.51
N GLY A 20 -0.60 -9.64 -13.71
CA GLY A 20 -1.74 -9.16 -12.91
C GLY A 20 -2.13 -7.70 -13.19
N PHE A 21 -2.92 -7.09 -12.30
CA PHE A 21 -3.41 -5.70 -12.48
C PHE A 21 -2.64 -4.66 -11.65
N GLU A 22 -2.68 -3.40 -12.10
CA GLU A 22 -2.14 -2.26 -11.35
C GLU A 22 -3.07 -1.87 -10.21
N GLY A 23 -2.50 -1.62 -9.04
CA GLY A 23 -3.21 -1.14 -7.86
C GLY A 23 -3.30 0.38 -7.77
N ALA A 24 -3.74 0.84 -6.60
CA ALA A 24 -3.76 2.25 -6.29
C ALA A 24 -2.35 2.84 -6.26
N THR A 25 -2.22 4.07 -6.76
CA THR A 25 -1.05 4.92 -6.52
C THR A 25 -1.39 5.90 -5.40
N LEU A 26 -0.74 5.76 -4.26
CA LEU A 26 -0.90 6.67 -3.12
C LEU A 26 0.03 7.86 -3.30
N LEU A 27 -0.53 9.06 -3.30
CA LEU A 27 0.21 10.31 -3.42
C LEU A 27 0.52 10.89 -2.04
N GLY A 28 1.43 11.86 -1.99
CA GLY A 28 1.74 12.58 -0.76
C GLY A 28 2.41 11.73 0.32
N VAL A 29 3.05 10.62 -0.05
CA VAL A 29 3.82 9.78 0.90
C VAL A 29 5.04 10.56 1.37
N ASP A 30 5.16 10.76 2.68
CA ASP A 30 6.27 11.44 3.34
C ASP A 30 7.39 10.46 3.71
N GLY A 31 7.02 9.24 4.08
CA GLY A 31 7.98 8.19 4.40
C GLY A 31 7.33 6.84 4.68
N ILE A 32 8.16 5.81 4.74
CA ILE A 32 7.78 4.47 5.18
C ILE A 32 8.76 4.05 6.26
N ILE A 33 8.26 3.59 7.39
CA ILE A 33 9.10 3.02 8.46
C ILE A 33 8.74 1.57 8.68
N TRP A 34 9.72 0.79 9.10
CA TRP A 34 9.53 -0.58 9.57
C TRP A 34 9.71 -0.62 11.08
N THR A 35 8.70 -1.11 11.81
CA THR A 35 8.80 -1.24 13.27
C THR A 35 8.20 -2.58 13.70
N TYR A 36 9.02 -3.47 14.25
CA TYR A 36 8.59 -4.78 14.78
C TYR A 36 7.73 -5.64 13.83
N GLY A 37 8.02 -5.62 12.53
CA GLY A 37 7.25 -6.40 11.54
C GLY A 37 6.05 -5.66 10.94
N VAL A 38 5.80 -4.42 11.37
CA VAL A 38 4.67 -3.60 10.92
C VAL A 38 5.21 -2.41 10.11
N PRO A 39 5.18 -2.46 8.77
CA PRO A 39 5.48 -1.29 7.95
C PRO A 39 4.36 -0.26 8.08
N ARG A 40 4.74 1.02 8.26
CA ARG A 40 3.80 2.14 8.33
C ARG A 40 4.15 3.20 7.30
N VAL A 41 3.14 3.71 6.62
CA VAL A 41 3.23 4.76 5.60
C VAL A 41 2.73 6.07 6.19
N PHE A 42 3.53 7.11 6.07
CA PHE A 42 3.22 8.45 6.53
C PHE A 42 2.92 9.36 5.35
N PHE A 43 2.09 10.35 5.58
CA PHE A 43 1.62 11.26 4.54
C PHE A 43 1.89 12.70 4.96
N ILE A 44 2.14 13.56 3.98
CA ILE A 44 2.50 14.96 4.20
C ILE A 44 1.35 15.80 4.79
N ASN A 45 0.11 15.31 4.71
CA ASN A 45 -1.09 15.94 5.29
C ASN A 45 -2.24 14.93 5.45
N ASP A 46 -3.29 15.39 6.15
CA ASP A 46 -4.49 14.60 6.44
C ASP A 46 -5.30 14.25 5.20
N ASP A 47 -5.26 15.06 4.14
CA ASP A 47 -6.01 14.79 2.90
C ASP A 47 -5.49 13.51 2.22
N TYR A 48 -4.17 13.43 2.00
CA TYR A 48 -3.55 12.23 1.42
C TYR A 48 -3.66 11.02 2.35
N PHE A 49 -3.54 11.23 3.66
CA PHE A 49 -3.76 10.18 4.66
C PHE A 49 -5.16 9.58 4.54
N ASN A 50 -6.21 10.42 4.52
CA ASN A 50 -7.60 9.97 4.48
C ASN A 50 -7.94 9.29 3.15
N ILE A 51 -7.45 9.82 2.02
CA ILE A 51 -7.61 9.19 0.71
C ILE A 51 -6.94 7.80 0.69
N ALA A 52 -5.71 7.70 1.19
CA ALA A 52 -5.01 6.44 1.25
C ALA A 52 -5.75 5.42 2.11
N LYS A 53 -6.21 5.82 3.30
CA LYS A 53 -6.99 4.99 4.23
C LYS A 53 -8.27 4.47 3.58
N GLU A 54 -9.00 5.31 2.86
CA GLU A 54 -10.23 4.93 2.16
C GLU A 54 -9.95 3.89 1.06
N VAL A 55 -8.93 4.14 0.23
CA VAL A 55 -8.60 3.29 -0.92
C VAL A 55 -7.99 1.96 -0.50
N THR A 56 -7.12 1.95 0.50
CA THR A 56 -6.43 0.73 0.93
C THR A 56 -7.17 -0.02 2.02
N GLY A 57 -8.02 0.64 2.80
CA GLY A 57 -8.64 0.06 4.00
C GLY A 57 -7.61 -0.32 5.07
N TRP A 58 -6.43 0.30 5.06
CA TRP A 58 -5.38 0.10 6.06
C TRP A 58 -5.75 0.70 7.42
N ASP A 59 -5.21 0.10 8.48
CA ASP A 59 -5.44 0.58 9.84
C ASP A 59 -4.57 1.79 10.15
N GLU A 60 -5.17 2.74 10.85
CA GLU A 60 -4.46 3.86 11.44
C GLU A 60 -3.74 3.40 12.71
N ILE A 61 -2.41 3.56 12.71
CA ILE A 61 -1.55 3.25 13.84
C ILE A 61 -0.71 4.48 14.17
N ALA A 62 -1.09 5.16 15.24
CA ALA A 62 -0.57 6.47 15.61
C ALA A 62 -0.80 7.47 14.45
N ASP A 63 0.26 7.99 13.86
CA ASP A 63 0.28 9.01 12.80
C ASP A 63 0.48 8.43 11.38
N GLY A 64 0.47 7.10 11.24
CA GLY A 64 0.66 6.41 9.95
C GLY A 64 -0.40 5.36 9.66
N LEU A 65 -0.41 4.87 8.42
CA LEU A 65 -1.23 3.74 8.00
C LEU A 65 -0.38 2.46 7.94
N GLU A 66 -0.86 1.37 8.51
CA GLU A 66 -0.21 0.07 8.38
C GLU A 66 -0.31 -0.43 6.94
N MET A 67 0.82 -0.58 6.25
CA MET A 67 0.86 -1.27 4.97
C MET A 67 0.73 -2.78 5.21
N ARG A 68 -0.52 -3.25 5.35
CA ARG A 68 -0.83 -4.60 5.79
C ARG A 68 -0.12 -5.66 4.93
N VAL A 69 0.86 -6.32 5.51
CA VAL A 69 1.56 -7.45 4.91
C VAL A 69 0.76 -8.72 5.21
N TYR A 70 0.44 -9.48 4.17
CA TYR A 70 -0.19 -10.79 4.25
C TYR A 70 0.71 -11.78 3.51
N GLU A 71 1.43 -12.62 4.26
CA GLU A 71 2.49 -13.48 3.73
C GLU A 71 3.56 -12.65 3.00
N ASP A 72 3.66 -12.77 1.69
CA ASP A 72 4.55 -11.99 0.83
C ASP A 72 3.85 -10.82 0.11
N LEU A 73 2.58 -10.56 0.43
CA LEU A 73 1.71 -9.62 -0.30
C LEU A 73 1.36 -8.38 0.51
N ILE A 74 1.06 -7.31 -0.21
CA ILE A 74 0.40 -6.15 0.36
C ILE A 74 -1.12 -6.30 0.19
N LYS A 75 -1.83 -6.37 1.31
CA LYS A 75 -3.29 -6.48 1.34
C LYS A 75 -3.92 -5.10 1.41
N THR A 76 -4.88 -4.85 0.53
CA THR A 76 -5.82 -3.73 0.61
C THR A 76 -7.21 -4.23 0.97
N LYS A 77 -8.21 -3.34 0.98
CA LYS A 77 -9.61 -3.65 1.31
C LYS A 77 -10.12 -4.86 0.53
N ASP A 78 -9.87 -4.87 -0.78
CA ASP A 78 -10.49 -5.83 -1.69
C ASP A 78 -9.48 -6.68 -2.48
N ARG A 79 -8.18 -6.35 -2.44
CA ARG A 79 -7.17 -6.90 -3.35
C ARG A 79 -5.82 -7.12 -2.69
N TYR A 80 -4.97 -7.90 -3.34
CA TYR A 80 -3.62 -8.24 -2.91
C TYR A 80 -2.61 -7.86 -4.00
N PHE A 81 -1.42 -7.43 -3.60
CA PHE A 81 -0.38 -6.96 -4.53
C PHE A 81 0.95 -7.61 -4.17
N GLY A 82 1.64 -8.17 -5.18
CA GLY A 82 2.95 -8.78 -4.98
C GLY A 82 4.05 -7.76 -4.75
N ASP A 83 3.93 -6.58 -5.35
CA ASP A 83 5.02 -5.60 -5.37
C ASP A 83 4.56 -4.18 -5.07
N TRP A 84 5.52 -3.37 -4.61
CA TRP A 84 5.33 -1.97 -4.34
C TRP A 84 6.60 -1.14 -4.59
N GLU A 85 6.41 0.12 -4.99
CA GLU A 85 7.50 1.05 -5.28
C GLU A 85 7.25 2.40 -4.62
N LEU A 86 8.26 2.93 -3.92
CA LEU A 86 8.28 4.31 -3.43
C LEU A 86 9.09 5.19 -4.39
N ILE A 87 8.42 6.15 -5.04
CA ILE A 87 8.98 6.94 -6.13
C ILE A 87 8.91 8.42 -5.79
N LYS A 88 9.98 9.16 -6.07
CA LYS A 88 9.98 10.63 -5.99
C LYS A 88 9.08 11.22 -7.09
N ILE A 89 8.25 12.19 -6.74
CA ILE A 89 7.49 12.98 -7.72
C ILE A 89 8.33 14.22 -8.03
N GLU A 90 8.56 14.50 -9.31
CA GLU A 90 9.24 15.72 -9.78
C GLU A 90 8.33 16.95 -9.72
#